data_AF-A0A814HSJ5-F1
#
_entry.id   AF-A0A814HSJ5-F1
#
_cell.length_a   1.000
_cell.length_b   1.000
_cell.length_c   1.000
_cell.angle_alpha   90.00
_cell.angle_beta   90.00
_cell.angle_gamma   90.00
#
_symmetry.space_group_name_H-M   'P 1'
#
loop_
_entity.id
_entity.type
_entity.pdbx_description
1 polymer ?
#
loop_
_entity_poly.entity_id
_entity_poly.type
_entity_poly.pdbx_seq_one_letter_code
_entity_poly.pdbx_strand_id
1 'polypeptide(L)'
;MDSTTFSPSTTPEIDSVEALLDFIDSHPMGPENWIDFGAVDIEETLFDPTEWLIHPDPNEKVRAPKLYEFLVLLLNNERYSAYASWIDKEEGVFEIHNPAQVVKLWEKVKSRKAKQKMNFDTFSRGIRMYYAKGDMIPTYTRYTYRFASTK
;
A
#
# COMPACT_ATOMS: atom_id res chain seq x y z
N MET A 1 45.40 25.23 -19.95
CA MET A 1 44.13 24.77 -20.58
C MET A 1 44.37 23.32 -20.91
N ASP A 2 43.96 22.41 -20.03
CA ASP A 2 43.96 20.98 -20.32
C ASP A 2 42.58 20.46 -19.95
N SER A 3 41.74 20.31 -20.97
CA SER A 3 40.41 19.72 -20.86
C SER A 3 40.57 18.20 -20.92
N THR A 4 40.50 17.53 -19.76
CA THR A 4 40.34 16.08 -19.71
C THR A 4 38.87 15.75 -19.90
N THR A 5 38.54 15.34 -21.12
CA THR A 5 37.25 14.78 -21.51
C THR A 5 37.02 13.46 -20.77
N PHE A 6 36.02 13.40 -19.88
CA PHE A 6 35.53 12.13 -19.33
C PHE A 6 34.54 11.49 -20.31
N SER A 7 34.87 10.30 -20.82
CA SER A 7 33.95 9.47 -21.60
C SER A 7 32.97 8.73 -20.68
N PRO A 8 31.65 8.77 -20.90
CA PRO A 8 30.70 7.97 -20.14
C PRO A 8 30.32 6.72 -20.96
N SER A 9 31.03 5.61 -20.78
CA SER A 9 30.58 4.32 -21.32
C SER A 9 31.34 3.17 -20.68
N THR A 10 30.83 2.65 -19.57
CA THR A 10 30.88 1.23 -19.20
C THR A 10 29.78 1.05 -18.16
N THR A 11 28.60 0.64 -18.60
CA THR A 11 27.59 0.10 -17.68
C THR A 11 28.10 -1.27 -17.23
N PRO A 12 28.31 -1.53 -15.93
CA PRO A 12 28.69 -2.86 -15.48
C PRO A 12 27.52 -3.83 -15.71
N GLU A 13 27.77 -4.99 -16.30
CA GLU A 13 26.87 -6.14 -16.21
C GLU A 13 26.88 -6.61 -14.75
N ILE A 14 25.76 -6.43 -14.06
CA ILE A 14 25.60 -6.81 -12.66
C ILE A 14 24.82 -8.12 -12.62
N ASP A 15 25.55 -9.23 -12.55
CA ASP A 15 24.96 -10.58 -12.62
C ASP A 15 24.54 -11.15 -11.26
N SER A 16 24.72 -10.39 -10.16
CA SER A 16 24.41 -10.86 -8.80
C SER A 16 24.23 -9.71 -7.81
N VAL A 17 23.42 -9.94 -6.78
CA VAL A 17 23.18 -8.97 -5.70
C VAL A 17 24.44 -8.65 -4.90
N GLU A 18 25.36 -9.61 -4.73
CA GLU A 18 26.63 -9.37 -4.07
C GLU A 18 27.57 -8.51 -4.92
N ALA A 19 27.60 -8.71 -6.24
CA ALA A 19 28.37 -7.88 -7.16
C ALA A 19 27.85 -6.43 -7.18
N LEU A 20 26.55 -6.23 -6.97
CA LEU A 20 25.94 -4.91 -6.85
C LEU A 20 26.38 -4.20 -5.57
N LEU A 21 26.41 -4.91 -4.43
CA LEU A 21 26.86 -4.36 -3.15
C LEU A 21 28.36 -4.04 -3.17
N ASP A 22 29.19 -4.92 -3.72
CA ASP A 22 30.64 -4.74 -3.81
C ASP A 22 31.04 -3.57 -4.75
N PHE A 23 30.26 -3.36 -5.82
CA PHE A 23 30.40 -2.22 -6.71
C PHE A 23 30.09 -0.88 -6.01
N ILE A 24 29.04 -0.85 -5.18
CA ILE A 24 28.65 0.31 -4.38
C ILE A 24 29.71 0.63 -3.31
N ASP A 25 30.22 -0.38 -2.61
CA ASP A 25 31.25 -0.19 -1.57
C ASP A 25 32.60 0.25 -2.16
N SER A 26 32.94 -0.21 -3.36
CA SER A 26 34.21 0.11 -4.04
C SER A 26 34.21 1.48 -4.73
N HIS A 27 33.05 2.10 -4.96
CA HIS A 27 32.91 3.43 -5.51
C HIS A 27 32.12 4.31 -4.53
N PRO A 28 32.77 4.88 -3.49
CA PRO A 28 32.13 5.82 -2.59
C PRO A 28 31.77 7.09 -3.39
N MET A 29 30.56 7.11 -3.94
CA MET A 29 29.98 8.29 -4.59
C MET A 29 29.82 9.35 -3.50
N GLY A 30 30.51 10.49 -3.67
CA GLY A 30 30.27 11.66 -2.83
C GLY A 30 28.80 12.07 -2.86
N PRO A 31 28.31 12.82 -1.86
CA PRO A 31 26.90 13.21 -1.75
C PRO A 31 26.40 14.02 -2.97
N GLU A 32 27.31 14.50 -3.82
CA GLU A 32 27.03 15.20 -5.07
C GLU A 32 26.68 14.29 -6.27
N ASN A 33 26.94 12.98 -6.19
CA ASN A 33 26.58 11.99 -7.23
C ASN A 33 25.53 10.97 -6.76
N TRP A 34 25.04 11.09 -5.53
CA TRP A 34 23.78 10.46 -5.14
C TRP A 34 22.72 11.04 -6.06
N ILE A 35 22.27 10.27 -7.06
CA ILE A 35 20.98 10.54 -7.71
C ILE A 35 20.02 10.69 -6.54
N ASP A 36 19.47 11.88 -6.31
CA ASP A 36 18.44 12.14 -5.33
C ASP A 36 17.29 11.18 -5.61
N PHE A 37 17.41 9.94 -5.11
CA PHE A 37 16.36 8.96 -4.94
C PHE A 37 15.51 9.53 -3.81
N GLY A 38 14.99 10.75 -4.02
CA GLY A 38 14.25 11.52 -3.05
C GLY A 38 13.14 10.61 -2.58
N ALA A 39 13.30 10.11 -1.35
CA ALA A 39 12.49 9.08 -0.71
C ALA A 39 11.60 8.34 -1.72
N VAL A 40 12.19 7.46 -2.55
CA VAL A 40 11.38 6.54 -3.35
C VAL A 40 10.55 5.78 -2.33
N ASP A 41 9.24 6.07 -2.30
CA ASP A 41 8.32 5.38 -1.42
C ASP A 41 8.33 3.91 -1.87
N ILE A 42 9.10 3.07 -1.19
CA ILE A 42 9.32 1.67 -1.55
C ILE A 42 7.97 0.93 -1.59
N GLU A 43 6.98 1.40 -0.81
CA GLU A 43 5.63 0.86 -0.86
C GLU A 43 4.87 1.24 -2.13
N GLU A 44 5.21 2.38 -2.75
CA GLU A 44 4.63 2.80 -4.02
C GLU A 44 5.19 2.01 -5.21
N THR A 45 6.48 1.66 -5.18
CA THR A 45 7.11 0.86 -6.26
C THR A 45 6.74 -0.62 -6.21
N LEU A 46 6.39 -1.14 -5.03
CA LEU A 46 5.98 -2.53 -4.81
C LEU A 46 4.45 -2.74 -4.85
N PHE A 47 3.67 -1.72 -5.17
CA PHE A 47 2.21 -1.86 -5.27
C PHE A 47 1.83 -2.65 -6.52
N ASP A 48 1.37 -3.89 -6.34
CA ASP A 48 0.75 -4.70 -7.39
C ASP A 48 -0.79 -4.69 -7.23
N PRO A 49 -1.54 -4.08 -8.17
CA PRO A 49 -3.01 -4.06 -8.11
C PRO A 49 -3.65 -5.45 -8.18
N THR A 50 -2.93 -6.46 -8.70
CA THR A 50 -3.47 -7.81 -8.86
C THR A 50 -3.56 -8.57 -7.54
N GLU A 51 -2.69 -8.26 -6.56
CA GLU A 51 -2.72 -8.82 -5.20
C GLU A 51 -4.04 -8.54 -4.47
N TRP A 52 -4.76 -7.50 -4.89
CA TRP A 52 -6.00 -7.07 -4.26
C TRP A 52 -7.25 -7.62 -4.95
N LEU A 53 -7.10 -8.32 -6.07
CA LEU A 53 -8.23 -8.83 -6.81
C LEU A 53 -8.86 -10.01 -6.07
N ILE A 54 -10.19 -10.02 -6.04
CA ILE A 54 -10.95 -11.15 -5.54
C ILE A 54 -11.03 -12.18 -6.66
N HIS A 55 -10.50 -13.37 -6.37
CA HIS A 55 -10.60 -14.56 -7.20
C HIS A 55 -11.76 -15.42 -6.66
N PRO A 56 -12.97 -15.25 -7.20
CA PRO A 56 -14.09 -16.11 -6.86
C PRO A 56 -13.91 -17.52 -7.46
N ASP A 57 -14.92 -18.37 -7.31
CA ASP A 57 -14.96 -19.72 -7.91
C ASP A 57 -14.52 -19.70 -9.39
N PRO A 58 -13.94 -20.80 -9.92
CA PRO A 58 -13.32 -20.84 -11.25
C PRO A 58 -14.23 -20.42 -12.43
N ASN A 59 -15.54 -20.33 -12.21
CA ASN A 59 -16.52 -19.86 -13.20
C ASN A 59 -16.90 -18.37 -13.07
N GLU A 60 -16.43 -17.67 -12.04
CA GLU A 60 -16.75 -16.26 -11.80
C GLU A 60 -15.56 -15.35 -12.19
N LYS A 61 -15.88 -14.16 -12.68
CA LYS A 61 -14.87 -13.21 -13.14
C LYS A 61 -14.15 -12.58 -11.96
N VAL A 62 -12.82 -12.53 -12.05
CA VAL A 62 -11.96 -11.76 -11.15
C VAL A 62 -12.46 -10.31 -11.07
N ARG A 63 -12.59 -9.79 -9.85
CA ARG A 63 -13.17 -8.47 -9.59
C ARG A 63 -12.39 -7.71 -8.53
N ALA A 64 -12.53 -6.39 -8.54
CA ALA A 64 -12.04 -5.57 -7.43
C ALA A 64 -12.80 -5.90 -6.12
N PRO A 65 -12.14 -5.75 -4.97
CA PRO A 65 -12.76 -6.00 -3.67
C PRO A 65 -13.82 -4.95 -3.37
N LYS A 66 -14.85 -5.36 -2.63
CA LYS A 66 -15.77 -4.46 -1.94
C LYS A 66 -15.02 -3.80 -0.77
N LEU A 67 -15.56 -2.71 -0.22
CA LEU A 67 -14.90 -1.98 0.86
C LEU A 67 -14.63 -2.87 2.09
N TYR A 68 -15.61 -3.69 2.48
CA TYR A 68 -15.43 -4.66 3.57
C TYR A 68 -14.27 -5.63 3.28
N GLU A 69 -14.25 -6.24 2.09
CA GLU A 69 -13.21 -7.20 1.67
C GLU A 69 -11.83 -6.51 1.64
N PHE A 70 -11.76 -5.27 1.16
CA PHE A 70 -10.55 -4.45 1.18
C PHE A 70 -10.02 -4.22 2.60
N LEU A 71 -10.89 -3.87 3.55
CA LEU A 71 -10.47 -3.66 4.95
C LEU A 71 -9.90 -4.95 5.56
N VAL A 72 -10.51 -6.10 5.28
CA VAL A 72 -10.01 -7.40 5.75
C VAL A 72 -8.64 -7.70 5.12
N LEU A 73 -8.48 -7.51 3.81
CA LEU A 73 -7.20 -7.70 3.13
C LEU A 73 -6.11 -6.76 3.67
N LEU A 74 -6.46 -5.49 3.87
CA LEU A 74 -5.58 -4.46 4.43
C LEU A 74 -5.06 -4.87 5.81
N LEU A 75 -5.95 -5.29 6.71
CA LEU A 75 -5.61 -5.66 8.09
C LEU A 75 -4.88 -6.99 8.23
N ASN A 76 -4.92 -7.84 7.18
CA ASN A 76 -4.20 -9.11 7.15
C ASN A 76 -2.84 -9.02 6.44
N ASN A 77 -2.47 -7.84 5.93
CA ASN A 77 -1.21 -7.62 5.24
C ASN A 77 -0.28 -6.75 6.10
N GLU A 78 0.79 -7.36 6.62
CA GLU A 78 1.74 -6.71 7.51
C GLU A 78 2.42 -5.47 6.90
N ARG A 79 2.56 -5.43 5.57
CA ARG A 79 3.09 -4.27 4.83
C ARG A 79 2.32 -2.99 5.19
N TYR A 80 1.00 -3.09 5.33
CA TYR A 80 0.14 -1.94 5.58
C TYR A 80 -0.25 -1.74 7.05
N SER A 81 0.47 -2.39 7.99
CA SER A 81 0.23 -2.27 9.43
C SER A 81 0.32 -0.83 9.95
N ALA A 82 1.18 0.00 9.35
CA ALA A 82 1.29 1.42 9.66
C ALA A 82 0.08 2.25 9.19
N TYR A 83 -0.76 1.69 8.31
CA TYR A 83 -1.94 2.38 7.77
C TYR A 83 -3.18 2.05 8.59
N ALA A 84 -3.34 0.76 8.92
CA ALA A 84 -4.38 0.25 9.79
C ALA A 84 -3.92 -1.07 10.43
N SER A 85 -4.34 -1.33 11.67
CA SER A 85 -4.01 -2.57 12.37
C SER A 85 -5.14 -3.02 13.29
N TRP A 86 -5.12 -4.30 13.65
CA TRP A 86 -5.96 -4.82 14.72
C TRP A 86 -5.58 -4.18 16.05
N ILE A 87 -6.59 -3.76 16.82
CA ILE A 87 -6.47 -3.51 18.26
C ILE A 87 -6.75 -4.81 19.00
N ASP A 88 -7.83 -5.48 18.60
CA ASP A 88 -8.25 -6.77 19.11
C ASP A 88 -8.79 -7.59 17.95
N LYS A 89 -8.01 -8.58 17.50
CA LYS A 89 -8.36 -9.42 16.37
C LYS A 89 -9.51 -10.38 16.69
N GLU A 90 -9.63 -10.81 17.95
CA GLU A 90 -10.67 -11.76 18.38
C GLU A 90 -12.04 -11.05 18.43
N GLU A 91 -12.07 -9.83 18.96
CA GLU A 91 -13.29 -9.02 19.03
C GLU A 91 -13.59 -8.28 17.70
N GLY A 92 -12.69 -8.37 16.72
CA GLY A 92 -12.80 -7.73 15.41
C GLY A 92 -12.59 -6.22 15.44
N VAL A 93 -11.91 -5.68 16.45
CA VAL A 93 -11.66 -4.24 16.64
C VAL A 93 -10.35 -3.85 15.96
N PHE A 94 -10.40 -2.82 15.12
CA PHE A 94 -9.24 -2.30 14.42
C PHE A 94 -9.22 -0.77 14.41
N GLU A 95 -8.06 -0.20 14.14
CA GLU A 95 -7.86 1.24 14.03
C GLU A 95 -7.21 1.60 12.69
N ILE A 96 -7.62 2.74 12.14
CA ILE A 96 -6.97 3.36 10.99
C ILE A 96 -6.02 4.46 11.49
N HIS A 97 -4.73 4.19 11.43
CA HIS A 97 -3.65 5.08 11.85
C HIS A 97 -3.37 6.20 10.85
N ASN A 98 -3.39 5.85 9.56
CA ASN A 98 -3.15 6.81 8.47
C ASN A 98 -4.34 6.88 7.49
N PRO A 99 -5.38 7.67 7.83
CA PRO A 99 -6.57 7.84 7.00
C PRO A 99 -6.28 8.22 5.56
N ALA A 100 -5.27 9.07 5.33
CA ALA A 100 -4.91 9.54 4.00
C ALA A 100 -4.33 8.42 3.14
N GLN A 101 -3.43 7.60 3.71
CA GLN A 101 -2.83 6.49 2.98
C GLN A 101 -3.83 5.36 2.72
N VAL A 102 -4.72 5.04 3.67
CA VAL A 102 -5.79 4.06 3.45
C VAL A 102 -6.70 4.48 2.30
N VAL A 103 -7.07 5.76 2.22
CA VAL A 103 -7.92 6.26 1.13
C VAL A 103 -7.18 6.18 -0.21
N LYS A 104 -5.93 6.61 -0.28
CA LYS A 104 -5.11 6.50 -1.50
C LYS A 104 -4.98 5.05 -1.96
N LEU A 105 -4.72 4.13 -1.03
CA LEU A 105 -4.61 2.71 -1.33
C LEU A 105 -5.94 2.14 -1.83
N TRP A 106 -7.05 2.47 -1.17
CA TRP A 106 -8.39 2.11 -1.64
C TRP A 106 -8.68 2.66 -3.04
N GLU A 107 -8.32 3.90 -3.34
CA GLU A 107 -8.47 4.48 -4.68
C GLU A 107 -7.70 3.69 -5.74
N LYS A 108 -6.43 3.34 -5.44
CA LYS A 108 -5.58 2.52 -6.31
C LYS A 108 -6.19 1.13 -6.56
N VAL A 109 -6.75 0.50 -5.52
CA VAL A 109 -7.39 -0.83 -5.59
C VAL A 109 -8.72 -0.80 -6.37
N LYS A 110 -9.55 0.24 -6.16
CA LYS A 110 -10.92 0.30 -6.68
C LYS A 110 -10.98 0.80 -8.13
N SER A 111 -9.89 1.27 -8.72
CA SER A 111 -9.93 1.95 -10.01
C SER A 111 -8.66 1.93 -10.87
N ARG A 112 -8.86 1.72 -12.19
CA ARG A 112 -8.02 2.28 -13.27
C ARG A 112 -8.64 3.55 -13.91
N LYS A 113 -9.81 4.01 -13.46
CA LYS A 113 -10.57 5.18 -13.97
C LYS A 113 -11.07 6.03 -12.79
N ALA A 114 -10.16 6.79 -12.18
CA ALA A 114 -10.37 7.62 -10.99
C ALA A 114 -11.25 8.85 -11.26
N LYS A 115 -12.52 8.67 -11.63
CA LYS A 115 -13.38 9.82 -11.95
C LYS A 115 -13.83 10.62 -10.72
N GLN A 116 -13.57 10.14 -9.50
CA GLN A 116 -13.89 10.87 -8.28
C GLN A 116 -12.80 10.66 -7.23
N LYS A 117 -12.09 11.76 -6.92
CA LYS A 117 -11.16 11.84 -5.80
C LYS A 117 -11.92 11.55 -4.51
N MET A 118 -11.53 10.51 -3.80
CA MET A 118 -12.04 10.05 -2.52
C MET A 118 -11.33 10.81 -1.40
N ASN A 119 -12.05 11.12 -0.33
CA ASN A 119 -11.48 11.57 0.94
C ASN A 119 -11.90 10.60 2.07
N PHE A 120 -11.34 10.79 3.26
CA PHE A 120 -11.67 9.90 4.37
C PHE A 120 -13.13 10.02 4.83
N ASP A 121 -13.77 11.19 4.71
CA ASP A 121 -15.18 11.35 5.07
C ASP A 121 -16.08 10.47 4.20
N THR A 122 -15.81 10.41 2.89
CA THR A 122 -16.57 9.56 1.96
C THR A 122 -16.25 8.08 2.17
N PHE A 123 -14.97 7.75 2.41
CA PHE A 123 -14.54 6.39 2.73
C PHE A 123 -15.20 5.87 4.01
N SER A 124 -15.12 6.64 5.09
CA SER A 124 -15.74 6.31 6.38
C SER A 124 -17.25 6.27 6.30
N ARG A 125 -17.89 7.09 5.43
CA ARG A 125 -19.32 6.98 5.15
C ARG A 125 -19.68 5.62 4.54
N GLY A 126 -18.80 5.07 3.69
CA GLY A 126 -18.91 3.71 3.16
C GLY A 126 -18.86 2.65 4.25
N ILE A 127 -17.92 2.78 5.20
CA ILE A 127 -17.81 1.89 6.36
C ILE A 127 -19.11 1.89 7.17
N ARG A 128 -19.63 3.09 7.49
CA ARG A 128 -20.87 3.24 8.28
C ARG A 128 -22.11 2.63 7.61
N MET A 129 -22.09 2.37 6.29
CA MET A 129 -23.21 1.69 5.64
C MET A 129 -23.32 0.21 6.00
N TYR A 130 -22.26 -0.38 6.54
CA TYR A 130 -22.29 -1.76 7.04
C TYR A 130 -22.98 -1.89 8.40
N TYR A 131 -23.19 -0.77 9.13
CA TYR A 131 -23.87 -0.82 10.43
C TYR A 131 -25.32 -1.28 10.32
N ALA A 132 -26.04 -0.76 9.31
CA ALA A 132 -27.43 -1.15 9.07
C ALA A 132 -27.57 -2.62 8.62
N LYS A 133 -26.52 -3.18 8.01
CA LYS A 133 -26.48 -4.58 7.57
C LYS A 133 -26.07 -5.54 8.69
N GLY A 134 -25.46 -5.02 9.75
CA GLY A 134 -24.93 -5.80 10.86
C GLY A 134 -23.54 -6.39 10.62
N ASP A 135 -22.89 -6.09 9.49
CA ASP A 135 -21.52 -6.58 9.22
C ASP A 135 -20.46 -5.84 10.05
N MET A 136 -20.79 -4.63 10.55
CA MET A 136 -19.92 -3.82 11.39
C MET A 136 -20.70 -3.18 12.54
N ILE A 137 -20.01 -2.92 13.65
CA ILE A 137 -20.58 -2.37 14.88
C ILE A 137 -20.06 -0.93 15.05
N PRO A 138 -20.92 0.05 15.40
CA PRO A 138 -20.49 1.41 15.67
C PRO A 138 -19.56 1.48 16.88
N THR A 139 -18.55 2.33 16.76
CA THR A 139 -17.54 2.65 17.78
C THR A 139 -17.64 4.14 18.13
N TYR A 140 -17.22 4.49 19.35
CA TYR A 140 -17.21 5.88 19.82
C TYR A 140 -15.86 6.57 19.59
N THR A 141 -14.80 5.78 19.41
CA THR A 141 -13.44 6.28 19.20
C THR A 141 -13.20 6.61 17.73
N ARG A 142 -12.56 7.75 17.48
CA ARG A 142 -12.22 8.20 16.12
C ARG A 142 -11.29 7.18 15.45
N TYR A 143 -11.60 6.85 14.19
CA TYR A 143 -10.82 5.91 13.35
C TYR A 143 -10.75 4.46 13.83
N THR A 144 -11.31 4.17 14.99
CA THR A 144 -11.57 2.82 15.45
C THR A 144 -12.84 2.30 14.82
N TYR A 145 -12.86 1.05 14.41
CA TYR A 145 -14.04 0.35 13.88
C TYR A 145 -14.05 -1.08 14.38
N ARG A 146 -15.21 -1.72 14.28
CA ARG A 146 -15.38 -3.10 14.73
C ARG A 146 -16.16 -3.91 13.71
N PHE A 147 -15.60 -5.04 13.28
CA PHE A 147 -16.35 -6.06 12.56
C PHE A 147 -17.32 -6.75 13.51
N ALA A 148 -18.50 -7.11 13.04
CA ALA A 148 -19.36 -7.99 13.82
C ALA A 148 -18.70 -9.37 13.90
N SER A 149 -18.63 -9.94 15.11
CA SER A 149 -18.18 -11.32 15.27
C SER A 149 -19.12 -12.22 14.48
N THR A 150 -18.57 -13.02 13.57
CA THR A 150 -19.35 -14.08 12.91
C THR A 150 -19.76 -15.07 14.02
N LYS A 151 -21.06 -15.37 14.11
CA LYS A 151 -21.59 -16.40 15.00
C LYS A 151 -21.32 -17.79 14.44
#